data_AF-A0A0A1NPW4-F1
#
_entry.id   AF-A0A0A1NPW4-F1
#
_cell.length_a   1.000
_cell.length_b   1.000
_cell.length_c   1.000
_cell.angle_alpha   90.00
_cell.angle_beta   90.00
_cell.angle_gamma   90.00
#
_symmetry.space_group_name_H-M   'P 1'
#
loop_
_entity.id
_entity.type
_entity.pdbx_description
1 polymer ?
#
loop_
_entity_poly.entity_id
_entity_poly.type
_entity_poly.pdbx_seq_one_letter_code
_entity_poly.pdbx_strand_id
1 'polypeptide(L)'
;MFRFGKALVQHAALRAPAVTVPRLYQPAKAISIDSLVSRFQQLRFNSTNGSTFVSGFNTQGNAVIDNIQSSALPSSQFKTKKPTTPGKRWLKRVPRDHLYKGKAVRALTIAKRSTGGRNNTGRITIRHRGGGHKRRIRILDWHRQEAGTQTVVRLEYDPGRTAWIALLRHDKSGKLSYIVAPHGLKAGDQVTSYRAMKDQEGDITRTVAIDVGNCMPLKMVPVGTIIHNIGLKRDGPGVMARAAGTYAQLIQTGETGYAQVRLSSGEVRLVPVDACATIGSVSNPDHQHEMMGKAGRLRWMGIRPTVRGTAMNSVDHPHGGGRGKSKGNKDPRSPWGVLAKGGKTRKTPNPFVVKPRPRR
;
A
#
# COMPACT_ATOMS: atom_id res chain seq x y z
N MET A 1 -22.01 22.15 -62.37
CA MET A 1 -20.84 22.94 -62.81
C MET A 1 -19.63 22.49 -62.00
N PHE A 2 -18.81 21.58 -62.54
CA PHE A 2 -17.48 21.85 -63.15
C PHE A 2 -16.45 22.33 -62.09
N ARG A 3 -15.26 21.74 -61.88
CA ARG A 3 -14.43 20.83 -62.70
C ARG A 3 -13.46 20.03 -61.80
N PHE A 4 -13.18 18.81 -62.24
CA PHE A 4 -12.02 17.99 -61.90
C PHE A 4 -10.71 18.63 -62.39
N GLY A 5 -9.59 18.34 -61.70
CA GLY A 5 -8.23 18.56 -62.18
C GLY A 5 -7.28 17.48 -61.69
N LYS A 6 -6.97 16.51 -62.56
CA LYS A 6 -5.88 15.53 -62.46
C LYS A 6 -4.57 16.15 -62.99
N ALA A 7 -3.44 15.86 -62.35
CA ALA A 7 -2.10 15.84 -62.96
C ALA A 7 -1.23 14.94 -62.04
N LEU A 8 -0.98 13.67 -62.37
CA LEU A 8 -0.09 13.06 -63.37
C LEU A 8 1.39 13.09 -62.97
N VAL A 9 1.93 11.87 -62.98
CA VAL A 9 3.22 11.37 -62.49
C VAL A 9 4.38 11.82 -63.37
N GLN A 10 5.53 12.12 -62.76
CA GLN A 10 6.83 11.96 -63.42
C GLN A 10 7.82 11.25 -62.50
N HIS A 11 8.35 10.15 -63.03
CA HIS A 11 9.49 9.40 -62.52
C HIS A 11 10.78 10.23 -62.63
N ALA A 12 11.56 10.26 -61.55
CA ALA A 12 12.98 10.59 -61.61
C ALA A 12 13.74 9.54 -60.78
N ALA A 13 14.35 8.59 -61.49
CA ALA A 13 15.45 7.79 -60.95
C ALA A 13 16.72 8.66 -60.98
N LEU A 14 17.54 8.62 -59.93
CA LEU A 14 19.00 8.39 -60.00
C LEU A 14 19.72 8.62 -58.66
N ARG A 15 20.60 7.65 -58.37
CA ARG A 15 21.82 7.67 -57.54
C ARG A 15 21.70 7.64 -56.01
N ALA A 16 21.90 6.42 -55.50
CA ALA A 16 22.33 6.13 -54.14
C ALA A 16 23.78 6.62 -53.89
N PRO A 17 24.08 7.23 -52.72
CA PRO A 17 25.44 7.32 -52.21
C PRO A 17 25.82 6.05 -51.42
N ALA A 18 27.04 5.59 -51.67
CA ALA A 18 27.65 4.42 -51.07
C ALA A 18 28.02 4.61 -49.59
N VAL A 19 27.70 3.58 -48.81
CA VAL A 19 28.52 2.90 -47.77
C VAL A 19 29.21 3.74 -46.68
N THR A 20 28.83 3.47 -45.42
CA THR A 20 29.80 3.08 -44.37
C THR A 20 29.08 2.24 -43.31
N VAL A 21 29.40 0.94 -43.30
CA VAL A 21 28.91 -0.05 -42.34
C VAL A 21 29.78 0.03 -41.08
N PRO A 22 29.23 0.28 -39.87
CA PRO A 22 30.02 0.15 -38.66
C PRO A 22 30.34 -1.33 -38.39
N ARG A 23 31.63 -1.57 -38.12
CA ARG A 23 32.31 -2.85 -37.86
C ARG A 23 31.50 -3.83 -37.02
N LEU A 24 31.54 -5.08 -37.49
CA LEU A 24 31.14 -6.30 -36.80
C LEU A 24 31.80 -6.39 -35.41
N TYR A 25 30.97 -6.79 -34.45
CA TYR A 25 31.31 -7.17 -33.09
C TYR A 25 32.27 -8.36 -33.11
N GLN A 26 33.48 -8.22 -32.56
CA GLN A 26 34.40 -9.34 -32.34
C GLN A 26 33.91 -10.15 -31.11
N PRO A 27 33.96 -11.50 -31.14
CA PRO A 27 33.66 -12.31 -29.97
C PRO A 27 34.74 -12.14 -28.89
N ALA A 28 34.31 -11.97 -27.65
CA ALA A 28 35.18 -11.89 -26.48
C ALA A 28 35.99 -13.18 -26.32
N LYS A 29 37.29 -13.03 -26.02
CA LYS A 29 38.20 -14.14 -25.70
C LYS A 29 37.68 -14.88 -24.46
N ALA A 30 37.65 -16.21 -24.55
CA ALA A 30 37.36 -17.10 -23.43
C ALA A 30 38.44 -16.95 -22.35
N ILE A 31 38.00 -16.74 -21.10
CA ILE A 31 38.86 -16.71 -19.92
C ILE A 31 38.95 -18.15 -19.39
N SER A 32 40.17 -18.66 -19.23
CA SER A 32 40.44 -20.02 -18.72
C SER A 32 40.08 -20.14 -17.24
N ILE A 33 39.53 -21.31 -16.86
CA ILE A 33 39.05 -21.64 -15.51
C ILE A 33 40.14 -21.58 -14.43
N ASP A 34 41.42 -21.63 -14.81
CA ASP A 34 42.55 -21.58 -13.87
C ASP A 34 42.84 -20.20 -13.26
N SER A 35 42.27 -19.11 -13.80
CA SER A 35 42.48 -17.75 -13.25
C SER A 35 41.48 -17.36 -12.15
N LEU A 36 40.57 -18.25 -11.76
CA LEU A 36 39.53 -17.99 -10.74
C LEU A 36 39.84 -18.61 -9.36
N VAL A 37 40.82 -19.52 -9.28
CA VAL A 37 41.14 -20.24 -8.04
C VAL A 37 42.14 -19.48 -7.14
N SER A 38 43.00 -18.63 -7.71
CA SER A 38 44.01 -17.88 -6.94
C SER A 38 43.47 -16.67 -6.17
N ARG A 39 42.23 -16.24 -6.42
CA ARG A 39 41.60 -15.09 -5.73
C ARG A 39 40.74 -15.46 -4.52
N PHE A 40 40.60 -16.76 -4.24
CA PHE A 40 39.75 -17.28 -3.16
C PHE A 40 40.55 -17.79 -1.93
N GLN A 41 41.88 -17.72 -1.94
CA GLN A 41 42.75 -18.25 -0.87
C GLN A 41 43.45 -17.20 0.01
N GLN A 42 43.16 -15.90 -0.11
CA GLN A 42 43.80 -14.85 0.71
C GLN A 42 42.88 -14.16 1.73
N LEU A 43 41.69 -14.71 2.02
CA LEU A 43 40.76 -14.14 3.02
C LEU A 43 40.40 -15.12 4.14
N ARG A 44 41.38 -15.87 4.65
CA ARG A 44 41.33 -16.47 5.98
C ARG A 44 42.61 -16.16 6.73
N PHE A 45 42.47 -15.96 8.04
CA PHE A 45 43.45 -15.56 9.06
C PHE A 45 43.60 -14.05 9.29
N ASN A 46 42.79 -13.49 10.21
CA ASN A 46 43.25 -13.24 11.58
C ASN A 46 42.13 -12.71 12.47
N SER A 47 41.90 -13.43 13.56
CA SER A 47 41.07 -13.09 14.70
C SER A 47 42.00 -13.02 15.90
N THR A 48 42.15 -11.85 16.53
CA THR A 48 42.52 -11.71 17.95
C THR A 48 42.21 -10.29 18.47
N ASN A 49 41.92 -10.26 19.77
CA ASN A 49 41.34 -9.20 20.59
C ASN A 49 42.22 -7.94 20.74
N GLY A 50 41.60 -6.81 21.14
CA GLY A 50 42.34 -5.70 21.75
C GLY A 50 41.58 -4.38 21.83
N SER A 51 40.93 -4.13 22.96
CA SER A 51 40.44 -2.80 23.38
C SER A 51 41.62 -1.85 23.65
N THR A 52 41.61 -0.66 23.05
CA THR A 52 42.35 0.51 23.59
C THR A 52 41.62 1.80 23.23
N PHE A 53 41.19 2.51 24.28
CA PHE A 53 40.90 3.94 24.24
C PHE A 53 42.21 4.68 24.00
N VAL A 54 42.27 5.57 22.99
CA VAL A 54 43.28 6.65 22.94
C VAL A 54 42.59 7.94 22.52
N SER A 55 42.53 8.86 23.47
CA SER A 55 42.32 10.29 23.30
C SER A 55 43.51 10.92 22.56
N GLY A 56 43.26 11.77 21.57
CA GLY A 56 44.30 12.58 20.97
C GLY A 56 43.78 13.44 19.83
N PHE A 57 43.64 14.73 20.10
CA PHE A 57 43.56 15.77 19.09
C PHE A 57 44.83 15.76 18.24
N ASN A 58 44.70 15.86 16.91
CA ASN A 58 45.70 16.60 16.15
C ASN A 58 45.16 17.21 14.85
N THR A 59 45.71 18.39 14.58
CA THR A 59 45.34 19.40 13.60
C THR A 59 45.98 19.10 12.23
N GLN A 60 45.19 19.30 11.18
CA GLN A 60 45.53 19.55 9.77
C GLN A 60 46.59 18.69 9.05
N GLY A 61 46.11 17.95 8.05
CA GLY A 61 46.91 17.40 6.96
C GLY A 61 45.99 16.84 5.88
N ASN A 62 45.90 17.52 4.74
CA ASN A 62 45.00 17.23 3.62
C ASN A 62 45.14 15.82 3.06
N ALA A 63 44.02 15.12 2.89
CA ALA A 63 43.84 14.16 1.80
C ALA A 63 42.48 14.41 1.16
N VAL A 64 42.51 14.81 -0.11
CA VAL A 64 41.37 14.76 -1.02
C VAL A 64 41.00 13.29 -1.15
N ILE A 65 40.12 12.82 -0.27
CA ILE A 65 39.38 11.60 -0.48
C ILE A 65 38.18 12.04 -1.28
N ASP A 66 38.23 11.75 -2.58
CA ASP A 66 37.04 11.65 -3.41
C ASP A 66 35.96 10.99 -2.57
N ASN A 67 34.88 11.71 -2.31
CA ASN A 67 33.66 11.11 -1.79
C ASN A 67 33.17 10.16 -2.87
N ILE A 68 33.78 8.97 -2.92
CA ILE A 68 33.12 7.72 -3.25
C ILE A 68 31.85 7.81 -2.42
N GLN A 69 30.75 8.13 -3.08
CA GLN A 69 29.42 7.98 -2.54
C GLN A 69 29.40 6.57 -2.01
N SER A 70 29.61 6.44 -0.70
CA SER A 70 29.45 5.18 -0.02
C SER A 70 28.07 4.71 -0.45
N SER A 71 28.03 3.51 -1.02
CA SER A 71 26.81 2.80 -1.38
C SER A 71 26.04 2.38 -0.12
N ALA A 72 26.05 3.24 0.90
CA ALA A 72 25.12 3.24 2.00
C ALA A 72 23.73 3.36 1.38
N LEU A 73 22.96 2.28 1.55
CA LEU A 73 21.50 2.21 1.48
C LEU A 73 20.87 3.59 1.66
N PRO A 74 19.87 4.03 0.85
CA PRO A 74 19.29 5.35 1.03
C PRO A 74 18.77 5.48 2.47
N SER A 75 19.52 6.23 3.27
CA SER A 75 19.43 6.40 4.72
C SER A 75 18.28 7.32 5.12
N SER A 76 17.14 7.16 4.45
CA SER A 76 15.93 7.86 4.84
C SER A 76 14.75 6.93 4.63
N GLN A 77 14.17 6.49 5.75
CA GLN A 77 12.85 5.86 5.84
C GLN A 77 11.78 6.62 5.01
N PHE A 78 12.02 7.90 4.68
CA PHE A 78 11.13 8.74 3.89
C PHE A 78 11.86 9.61 2.86
N LYS A 79 11.24 9.78 1.68
CA LYS A 79 11.70 10.69 0.65
C LYS A 79 11.23 12.12 0.92
N THR A 80 12.19 13.01 1.16
CA THR A 80 12.00 14.48 1.20
C THR A 80 12.52 15.12 -0.09
N LYS A 81 12.29 16.42 -0.27
CA LYS A 81 12.79 17.19 -1.42
C LYS A 81 13.48 18.46 -0.94
N LYS A 82 14.50 18.92 -1.68
CA LYS A 82 15.14 20.22 -1.42
C LYS A 82 14.05 21.30 -1.32
N PRO A 83 14.03 22.12 -0.25
CA PRO A 83 12.96 23.06 0.03
C PRO A 83 13.07 24.33 -0.84
N THR A 84 13.12 24.17 -2.16
CA THR A 84 13.22 25.31 -3.11
C THR A 84 11.95 26.16 -3.16
N THR A 85 10.85 25.66 -2.60
CA THR A 85 9.57 26.37 -2.49
C THR A 85 8.96 26.06 -1.14
N PRO A 86 8.18 26.98 -0.52
CA PRO A 86 7.62 26.76 0.81
C PRO A 86 6.73 25.50 0.87
N GLY A 87 5.99 25.19 -0.19
CA GLY A 87 5.14 24.00 -0.26
C GLY A 87 5.89 22.65 -0.37
N LYS A 88 7.20 22.66 -0.62
CA LYS A 88 8.04 21.44 -0.62
C LYS A 88 8.71 21.20 0.74
N ARG A 89 8.86 22.22 1.59
CA ARG A 89 9.58 22.14 2.88
C ARG A 89 9.10 20.99 3.76
N TRP A 90 7.78 20.82 3.85
CA TRP A 90 7.14 19.79 4.68
C TRP A 90 6.71 18.55 3.90
N LEU A 91 7.17 18.38 2.66
CA LEU A 91 6.83 17.19 1.87
C LEU A 91 7.63 15.99 2.35
N LYS A 92 6.92 14.98 2.87
CA LYS A 92 7.48 13.67 3.25
C LYS A 92 6.68 12.55 2.60
N ARG A 93 7.34 11.65 1.87
CA ARG A 93 6.70 10.51 1.18
C ARG A 93 7.36 9.19 1.56
N VAL A 94 6.58 8.11 1.58
CA VAL A 94 7.16 6.76 1.68
C VAL A 94 7.93 6.44 0.38
N PRO A 95 9.12 5.81 0.45
CA PRO A 95 9.82 5.30 -0.72
C PRO A 95 8.98 4.29 -1.49
N ARG A 96 8.97 4.36 -2.82
CA ARG A 96 8.14 3.49 -3.69
C ARG A 96 8.95 2.85 -4.81
N ASP A 97 10.23 2.61 -4.57
CA ASP A 97 11.16 2.18 -5.62
C ASP A 97 10.96 0.72 -6.04
N HIS A 98 10.51 -0.12 -5.10
CA HIS A 98 10.13 -1.50 -5.33
C HIS A 98 8.72 -1.66 -5.94
N LEU A 99 7.95 -0.58 -6.06
CA LEU A 99 6.64 -0.62 -6.71
C LEU A 99 6.80 -0.53 -8.22
N TYR A 100 5.92 -1.25 -8.91
CA TYR A 100 5.82 -1.21 -10.36
C TYR A 100 5.46 0.19 -10.85
N LYS A 101 6.24 0.67 -11.83
CA LYS A 101 6.13 2.04 -12.41
C LYS A 101 5.11 2.13 -13.56
N GLY A 102 4.66 1.00 -14.10
CA GLY A 102 3.77 0.94 -15.27
C GLY A 102 2.27 1.06 -14.93
N LYS A 103 1.44 0.80 -15.93
CA LYS A 103 -0.04 0.80 -15.80
C LYS A 103 -0.55 -0.52 -15.21
N ALA A 104 -1.67 -0.44 -14.49
CA ALA A 104 -2.39 -1.61 -13.99
C ALA A 104 -2.99 -2.45 -15.14
N VAL A 105 -3.27 -3.72 -14.88
CA VAL A 105 -3.91 -4.63 -15.84
C VAL A 105 -5.30 -4.12 -16.20
N ARG A 106 -5.53 -3.80 -17.48
CA ARG A 106 -6.75 -3.07 -17.91
C ARG A 106 -8.03 -3.85 -17.62
N ALA A 107 -8.01 -5.18 -17.76
CA ALA A 107 -9.13 -6.07 -17.49
C ALA A 107 -9.60 -6.02 -16.03
N LEU A 108 -8.66 -5.90 -15.08
CA LEU A 108 -8.93 -5.87 -13.64
C LEU A 108 -9.22 -4.45 -13.11
N THR A 109 -9.62 -3.53 -13.99
CA THR A 109 -9.91 -2.14 -13.60
C THR A 109 -11.18 -1.59 -14.21
N ILE A 110 -11.93 -0.82 -13.43
CA ILE A 110 -13.14 -0.11 -13.82
C ILE A 110 -12.92 1.40 -13.68
N ALA A 111 -13.57 2.22 -14.51
CA ALA A 111 -13.48 3.67 -14.36
C ALA A 111 -14.18 4.15 -13.07
N LYS A 112 -13.50 4.96 -12.25
CA LYS A 112 -14.13 5.56 -11.07
C LYS A 112 -14.88 6.84 -11.46
N ARG A 113 -16.21 6.77 -11.53
CA ARG A 113 -17.06 7.97 -11.66
C ARG A 113 -17.15 8.67 -10.29
N SER A 114 -16.85 9.96 -10.24
CA SER A 114 -16.88 10.73 -8.99
C SER A 114 -18.22 11.44 -8.85
N THR A 115 -18.84 11.35 -7.67
CA THR A 115 -20.10 12.03 -7.36
C THR A 115 -19.90 13.42 -6.75
N GLY A 116 -18.66 13.77 -6.37
CA GLY A 116 -18.39 15.00 -5.62
C GLY A 116 -19.03 15.05 -4.22
N GLY A 117 -19.43 13.91 -3.66
CA GLY A 117 -20.13 13.84 -2.37
C GLY A 117 -21.64 14.05 -2.45
N ARG A 118 -22.22 13.99 -3.65
CA ARG A 118 -23.67 14.05 -3.88
C ARG A 118 -24.31 12.65 -3.86
N ASN A 119 -25.57 12.59 -3.46
CA ASN A 119 -26.42 11.40 -3.58
C ASN A 119 -27.17 11.39 -4.94
N ASN A 120 -28.09 10.44 -5.10
CA ASN A 120 -28.94 10.31 -6.29
C ASN A 120 -29.87 11.53 -6.55
N THR A 121 -30.24 12.30 -5.51
CA THR A 121 -31.03 13.54 -5.68
C THR A 121 -30.19 14.75 -6.05
N GLY A 122 -28.87 14.60 -6.22
CA GLY A 122 -27.95 15.70 -6.54
C GLY A 122 -27.57 16.59 -5.36
N ARG A 123 -28.12 16.35 -4.16
CA ARG A 123 -27.78 17.10 -2.93
C ARG A 123 -26.45 16.61 -2.35
N ILE A 124 -25.69 17.52 -1.74
CA ILE A 124 -24.44 17.17 -1.06
C ILE A 124 -24.77 16.48 0.26
N THR A 125 -24.50 15.19 0.37
CA THR A 125 -24.67 14.42 1.60
C THR A 125 -23.35 14.22 2.34
N ILE A 126 -22.24 14.12 1.60
CA ILE A 126 -20.88 14.03 2.17
C ILE A 126 -20.12 15.31 1.82
N ARG A 127 -19.90 16.14 2.84
CA ARG A 127 -19.12 17.37 2.72
C ARG A 127 -17.64 17.09 2.37
N HIS A 128 -16.97 18.12 1.86
CA HIS A 128 -15.52 18.13 1.61
C HIS A 128 -15.00 17.16 0.54
N ARG A 129 -15.85 16.67 -0.36
CA ARG A 129 -15.46 15.80 -1.49
C ARG A 129 -15.60 16.52 -2.83
N GLY A 130 -14.66 16.29 -3.77
CA GLY A 130 -14.77 16.75 -5.16
C GLY A 130 -13.45 17.25 -5.78
N GLY A 131 -13.43 17.32 -7.12
CA GLY A 131 -12.33 17.93 -7.89
C GLY A 131 -10.98 17.21 -7.84
N GLY A 132 -10.96 15.91 -7.55
CA GLY A 132 -9.73 15.11 -7.51
C GLY A 132 -9.33 14.57 -8.89
N HIS A 133 -8.11 14.04 -8.99
CA HIS A 133 -7.62 13.42 -10.23
C HIS A 133 -8.50 12.22 -10.64
N LYS A 134 -8.67 12.02 -11.96
CA LYS A 134 -9.37 10.86 -12.54
C LYS A 134 -8.71 9.56 -12.09
N ARG A 135 -9.50 8.56 -11.70
CA ARG A 135 -9.00 7.29 -11.17
C ARG A 135 -9.71 6.10 -11.81
N ARG A 136 -9.08 4.94 -11.67
CA ARG A 136 -9.67 3.64 -11.97
C ARG A 136 -9.77 2.86 -10.66
N ILE A 137 -10.90 2.21 -10.43
CA ILE A 137 -11.08 1.24 -9.36
C ILE A 137 -10.38 -0.03 -9.81
N ARG A 138 -9.54 -0.59 -8.94
CA ARG A 138 -8.96 -1.92 -9.14
C ARG A 138 -9.85 -2.95 -8.46
N ILE A 139 -10.27 -3.95 -9.22
CA ILE A 139 -11.06 -5.06 -8.73
C ILE A 139 -10.10 -5.99 -8.00
N LEU A 140 -10.28 -6.12 -6.69
CA LEU A 140 -9.49 -7.00 -5.84
C LEU A 140 -10.31 -8.22 -5.50
N ASP A 141 -9.63 -9.36 -5.42
CA ASP A 141 -10.20 -10.58 -4.88
C ASP A 141 -10.14 -10.52 -3.34
N TRP A 142 -11.29 -10.20 -2.75
CA TRP A 142 -11.47 -10.22 -1.30
C TRP A 142 -11.91 -11.58 -0.76
N HIS A 143 -12.28 -12.51 -1.65
CA HIS A 143 -12.82 -13.82 -1.29
C HIS A 143 -11.73 -14.88 -1.21
N ARG A 144 -10.71 -14.84 -2.09
CA ARG A 144 -9.62 -15.83 -2.13
C ARG A 144 -10.18 -17.26 -2.16
N GLN A 145 -11.14 -17.52 -3.04
CA GLN A 145 -11.79 -18.84 -3.16
C GLN A 145 -11.03 -19.80 -4.07
N GLU A 146 -10.27 -19.29 -5.04
CA GLU A 146 -9.48 -20.12 -5.95
C GLU A 146 -8.31 -20.75 -5.16
N ALA A 147 -8.34 -22.08 -5.03
CA ALA A 147 -7.30 -22.84 -4.36
C ALA A 147 -6.04 -22.98 -5.24
N GLY A 148 -4.92 -23.32 -4.60
CA GLY A 148 -3.64 -23.55 -5.27
C GLY A 148 -2.68 -22.37 -5.19
N THR A 149 -1.46 -22.64 -5.63
CA THR A 149 -0.34 -21.70 -5.57
C THR A 149 -0.49 -20.59 -6.62
N GLN A 150 -0.22 -19.37 -6.19
CA GLN A 150 -0.25 -18.19 -7.04
C GLN A 150 1.06 -17.42 -6.86
N THR A 151 1.76 -17.18 -7.95
CA THR A 151 3.00 -16.39 -7.95
C THR A 151 2.69 -14.89 -7.97
N VAL A 152 3.37 -14.12 -7.12
CA VAL A 152 3.31 -12.66 -7.11
C VAL A 152 4.10 -12.11 -8.28
N VAL A 153 3.40 -11.57 -9.28
CA VAL A 153 4.04 -10.98 -10.48
C VAL A 153 4.70 -9.65 -10.15
N ARG A 154 4.00 -8.78 -9.41
CA ARG A 154 4.47 -7.43 -9.07
C ARG A 154 3.60 -6.76 -8.01
N LEU A 155 4.18 -5.75 -7.35
CA LEU A 155 3.47 -4.86 -6.43
C LEU A 155 3.12 -3.54 -7.13
N GLU A 156 1.91 -3.04 -6.92
CA GLU A 156 1.43 -1.80 -7.53
C GLU A 156 0.93 -0.78 -6.50
N TYR A 157 1.05 0.49 -6.88
CA TYR A 157 0.37 1.59 -6.19
C TYR A 157 -1.12 1.65 -6.56
N ASP A 158 -2.01 1.74 -5.58
CA ASP A 158 -3.43 2.02 -5.81
C ASP A 158 -3.89 3.39 -5.27
N PRO A 159 -4.48 4.28 -6.10
CA PRO A 159 -4.96 5.59 -5.65
C PRO A 159 -6.36 5.54 -5.00
N GLY A 160 -6.96 4.35 -4.91
CA GLY A 160 -8.26 4.12 -4.27
C GLY A 160 -8.16 3.66 -2.81
N ARG A 161 -6.97 3.26 -2.35
CA ARG A 161 -6.70 2.76 -1.00
C ARG A 161 -5.33 3.23 -0.50
N THR A 162 -5.03 2.95 0.76
CA THR A 162 -3.77 3.34 1.39
C THR A 162 -2.69 2.26 1.25
N ALA A 163 -3.09 0.98 1.32
CA ALA A 163 -2.21 -0.17 1.16
C ALA A 163 -1.72 -0.34 -0.29
N TRP A 164 -0.60 -1.05 -0.46
CA TRP A 164 -0.19 -1.55 -1.77
C TRP A 164 -1.00 -2.79 -2.15
N ILE A 165 -0.95 -3.15 -3.43
CA ILE A 165 -1.60 -4.35 -3.93
C ILE A 165 -0.60 -5.23 -4.65
N ALA A 166 -0.83 -6.53 -4.61
CA ALA A 166 -0.05 -7.50 -5.36
C ALA A 166 -0.89 -7.99 -6.54
N LEU A 167 -0.29 -8.04 -7.73
CA LEU A 167 -0.82 -8.77 -8.86
C LEU A 167 -0.35 -10.21 -8.75
N LEU A 168 -1.29 -11.13 -8.64
CA LEU A 168 -1.03 -12.56 -8.62
C LEU A 168 -1.30 -13.15 -9.99
N ARG A 169 -0.57 -14.22 -10.31
CA ARG A 169 -0.85 -15.12 -11.41
C ARG A 169 -1.01 -16.52 -10.82
N HIS A 170 -2.14 -17.14 -11.10
CA HIS A 170 -2.35 -18.53 -10.73
C HIS A 170 -1.46 -19.44 -11.56
N ASP A 171 -0.74 -20.37 -10.94
CA ASP A 171 0.30 -21.14 -11.64
C ASP A 171 -0.30 -22.17 -12.61
N LYS A 172 -1.39 -22.85 -12.22
CA LYS A 172 -2.12 -23.78 -13.11
C LYS A 172 -3.01 -23.08 -14.16
N SER A 173 -3.89 -22.17 -13.75
CA SER A 173 -4.89 -21.56 -14.64
C SER A 173 -4.38 -20.35 -15.43
N GLY A 174 -3.25 -19.76 -15.05
CA GLY A 174 -2.72 -18.53 -15.64
C GLY A 174 -3.54 -17.27 -15.33
N LYS A 175 -4.65 -17.38 -14.59
CA LYS A 175 -5.53 -16.25 -14.28
C LYS A 175 -4.82 -15.21 -13.42
N LEU A 176 -5.11 -13.94 -13.72
CA LEU A 176 -4.58 -12.81 -12.97
C LEU A 176 -5.60 -12.29 -11.97
N SER A 177 -5.16 -12.01 -10.74
CA SER A 177 -5.99 -11.43 -9.69
C SER A 177 -5.22 -10.39 -8.89
N TYR A 178 -5.91 -9.41 -8.30
CA TYR A 178 -5.28 -8.46 -7.38
C TYR A 178 -5.67 -8.81 -5.95
N ILE A 179 -4.68 -8.78 -5.04
CA ILE A 179 -4.92 -8.87 -3.59
C ILE A 179 -4.34 -7.64 -2.89
N VAL A 180 -4.73 -7.42 -1.63
CA VAL A 180 -3.99 -6.50 -0.76
C VAL A 180 -2.63 -7.11 -0.48
N ALA A 181 -1.56 -6.32 -0.69
CA ALA A 181 -0.23 -6.80 -0.38
C ALA A 181 -0.02 -6.80 1.14
N PRO A 182 0.39 -7.93 1.73
CA PRO A 182 0.93 -7.96 3.07
C PRO A 182 2.26 -7.20 3.16
N HIS A 183 2.67 -6.83 4.36
CA HIS A 183 3.98 -6.27 4.62
C HIS A 183 5.07 -7.33 4.43
N GLY A 184 6.15 -6.99 3.73
CA GLY A 184 7.26 -7.92 3.45
C GLY A 184 7.12 -8.73 2.17
N LEU A 185 5.91 -8.83 1.59
CA LEU A 185 5.70 -9.52 0.31
C LEU A 185 6.46 -8.83 -0.82
N LYS A 186 7.12 -9.60 -1.68
CA LYS A 186 7.91 -9.16 -2.84
C LYS A 186 7.40 -9.81 -4.13
N ALA A 187 7.88 -9.30 -5.26
CA ALA A 187 7.65 -9.95 -6.55
C ALA A 187 8.48 -11.24 -6.63
N GLY A 188 7.87 -12.33 -7.11
CA GLY A 188 8.45 -13.68 -7.14
C GLY A 188 7.98 -14.59 -6.01
N ASP A 189 7.47 -14.03 -4.91
CA ASP A 189 6.95 -14.82 -3.80
C ASP A 189 5.72 -15.63 -4.22
N GLN A 190 5.51 -16.77 -3.57
CA GLN A 190 4.35 -17.63 -3.79
C GLN A 190 3.35 -17.46 -2.64
N VAL A 191 2.07 -17.34 -2.98
CA VAL A 191 0.98 -17.27 -2.01
C VAL A 191 -0.12 -18.24 -2.38
N THR A 192 -0.67 -18.91 -1.38
CA THR A 192 -1.70 -19.94 -1.56
C THR A 192 -2.96 -19.53 -0.80
N SER A 193 -4.13 -19.95 -1.31
CA SER A 193 -5.34 -19.91 -0.51
C SER A 193 -5.82 -21.32 -0.16
N TYR A 194 -6.04 -21.51 1.13
CA TYR A 194 -6.53 -22.74 1.75
C TYR A 194 -8.03 -22.66 2.06
N ARG A 195 -8.73 -21.63 1.58
CA ARG A 195 -10.14 -21.40 1.91
C ARG A 195 -11.07 -22.50 1.39
N ALA A 196 -10.77 -23.04 0.20
CA ALA A 196 -11.58 -24.08 -0.43
C ALA A 196 -11.11 -25.51 -0.12
N MET A 197 -10.02 -25.68 0.65
CA MET A 197 -9.60 -27.02 1.08
C MET A 197 -10.55 -27.56 2.13
N LYS A 198 -10.99 -28.80 1.96
CA LYS A 198 -11.77 -29.54 2.95
C LYS A 198 -10.82 -30.17 3.96
N ASP A 199 -11.27 -30.27 5.21
CA ASP A 199 -10.51 -30.64 6.40
C ASP A 199 -9.84 -32.05 6.39
N GLN A 200 -9.81 -32.75 5.26
CA GLN A 200 -9.48 -34.18 5.17
C GLN A 200 -8.28 -34.50 4.27
N GLU A 201 -7.67 -33.53 3.58
CA GLU A 201 -6.46 -33.78 2.79
C GLU A 201 -5.21 -33.33 3.51
N GLY A 202 -4.67 -34.28 4.27
CA GLY A 202 -3.27 -34.31 4.62
C GLY A 202 -2.97 -33.75 6.00
N ASP A 203 -2.00 -34.39 6.63
CA ASP A 203 -1.27 -34.00 7.81
C ASP A 203 -0.63 -32.60 7.61
N ILE A 204 -1.44 -31.55 7.55
CA ILE A 204 -1.03 -30.13 7.63
C ILE A 204 -0.75 -29.86 9.11
N THR A 205 0.04 -30.73 9.72
CA THR A 205 0.54 -30.66 11.08
C THR A 205 1.54 -29.51 11.11
N ARG A 206 1.05 -28.33 11.53
CA ARG A 206 1.82 -27.22 12.13
C ARG A 206 2.89 -26.52 11.26
N THR A 207 3.33 -27.08 10.12
CA THR A 207 4.56 -26.65 9.42
C THR A 207 4.31 -26.01 8.04
N VAL A 208 3.18 -26.29 7.39
CA VAL A 208 2.72 -25.62 6.15
C VAL A 208 1.43 -24.87 6.48
N ALA A 209 1.22 -23.58 6.33
CA ALA A 209 2.05 -22.49 5.84
C ALA A 209 1.59 -21.19 6.54
N ILE A 210 2.22 -20.82 7.66
CA ILE A 210 2.08 -19.48 8.28
C ILE A 210 2.97 -18.49 7.50
N ASP A 211 3.00 -18.64 6.18
CA ASP A 211 3.72 -17.73 5.33
C ASP A 211 2.88 -16.49 5.08
N VAL A 212 3.57 -15.36 5.02
CA VAL A 212 2.95 -14.07 4.85
C VAL A 212 2.23 -14.02 3.50
N GLY A 213 0.94 -13.67 3.52
CA GLY A 213 0.10 -13.59 2.32
C GLY A 213 -0.77 -14.79 2.01
N ASN A 214 -0.57 -15.91 2.72
CA ASN A 214 -1.49 -17.03 2.63
C ASN A 214 -2.84 -16.70 3.27
N CYS A 215 -3.91 -17.17 2.65
CA CYS A 215 -5.28 -16.94 3.13
C CYS A 215 -5.96 -18.25 3.49
N MET A 216 -6.50 -18.33 4.70
CA MET A 216 -7.12 -19.54 5.27
C MET A 216 -8.27 -19.18 6.23
N PRO A 217 -9.15 -20.12 6.58
CA PRO A 217 -10.15 -19.96 7.64
C PRO A 217 -9.49 -19.80 9.03
N LEU A 218 -10.14 -19.09 9.96
CA LEU A 218 -9.59 -18.86 11.31
C LEU A 218 -9.35 -20.15 12.12
N LYS A 219 -10.09 -21.24 11.89
CA LYS A 219 -9.79 -22.56 12.53
C LYS A 219 -8.38 -23.07 12.26
N MET A 220 -7.85 -22.80 11.07
CA MET A 220 -6.53 -23.29 10.64
C MET A 220 -5.40 -22.39 11.12
N VAL A 221 -5.72 -21.17 11.57
CA VAL A 221 -4.74 -20.18 11.99
C VAL A 221 -4.34 -20.45 13.45
N PRO A 222 -3.02 -20.53 13.77
CA PRO A 222 -2.60 -20.69 15.15
C PRO A 222 -2.89 -19.43 15.97
N VAL A 223 -3.27 -19.63 17.22
CA VAL A 223 -3.51 -18.57 18.18
C VAL A 223 -2.24 -17.72 18.36
N GLY A 224 -2.42 -16.41 18.49
CA GLY A 224 -1.34 -15.44 18.66
C GLY A 224 -0.81 -14.85 17.35
N THR A 225 -1.11 -15.47 16.20
CA THR A 225 -0.66 -14.98 14.89
C THR A 225 -1.26 -13.63 14.51
N ILE A 226 -0.49 -12.89 13.72
CA ILE A 226 -0.88 -11.61 13.13
C ILE A 226 -1.58 -11.87 11.80
N ILE A 227 -2.79 -11.34 11.67
CA ILE A 227 -3.64 -11.52 10.50
C ILE A 227 -4.22 -10.20 10.02
N HIS A 228 -4.60 -10.15 8.74
CA HIS A 228 -5.29 -9.04 8.12
C HIS A 228 -6.37 -9.54 7.15
N ASN A 229 -7.15 -8.60 6.60
CA ASN A 229 -8.23 -8.91 5.65
C ASN A 229 -9.25 -9.94 6.17
N ILE A 230 -9.77 -9.73 7.38
CA ILE A 230 -10.60 -10.70 8.10
C ILE A 230 -12.06 -10.60 7.68
N GLY A 231 -12.69 -11.73 7.43
CA GLY A 231 -14.12 -11.86 7.12
C GLY A 231 -15.04 -11.55 8.30
N LEU A 232 -16.28 -11.16 8.02
CA LEU A 232 -17.34 -11.00 9.04
C LEU A 232 -18.34 -12.15 9.05
N LYS A 233 -18.39 -12.93 7.98
CA LYS A 233 -19.28 -14.07 7.76
C LYS A 233 -18.44 -15.26 7.30
N ARG A 234 -18.92 -16.50 7.50
CA ARG A 234 -18.25 -17.75 7.10
C ARG A 234 -17.79 -17.71 5.63
N ASP A 235 -18.72 -17.51 4.71
CA ASP A 235 -18.43 -17.42 3.25
C ASP A 235 -18.27 -15.99 2.73
N GLY A 236 -18.11 -15.03 3.63
CA GLY A 236 -17.97 -13.61 3.26
C GLY A 236 -16.59 -13.24 2.72
N PRO A 237 -16.45 -12.08 2.07
CA PRO A 237 -15.15 -11.50 1.76
C PRO A 237 -14.46 -10.97 3.03
N GLY A 238 -13.15 -10.74 2.94
CA GLY A 238 -12.41 -9.97 3.93
C GLY A 238 -12.88 -8.51 4.01
N VAL A 239 -13.21 -8.04 5.22
CA VAL A 239 -13.78 -6.70 5.47
C VAL A 239 -12.90 -5.89 6.41
N MET A 240 -12.35 -6.52 7.45
CA MET A 240 -11.61 -5.87 8.54
C MET A 240 -10.10 -5.87 8.29
N ALA A 241 -9.38 -4.93 8.91
CA ALA A 241 -7.92 -4.80 8.81
C ALA A 241 -7.39 -4.78 7.36
N ARG A 242 -7.86 -3.81 6.55
CA ARG A 242 -7.48 -3.65 5.13
C ARG A 242 -6.65 -2.40 4.84
N ALA A 243 -6.53 -1.50 5.82
CA ALA A 243 -5.82 -0.25 5.65
C ALA A 243 -4.31 -0.46 5.83
N ALA A 244 -3.52 0.41 5.21
CA ALA A 244 -2.06 0.39 5.31
C ALA A 244 -1.57 0.26 6.76
N GLY A 245 -0.66 -0.69 7.01
CA GLY A 245 -0.10 -0.96 8.35
C GLY A 245 -1.05 -1.57 9.37
N THR A 246 -2.33 -1.77 9.04
CA THR A 246 -3.27 -2.39 9.99
C THR A 246 -3.08 -3.89 10.05
N TYR A 247 -3.39 -4.44 11.21
CA TYR A 247 -3.40 -5.87 11.46
C TYR A 247 -4.39 -6.17 12.59
N ALA A 248 -4.60 -7.44 12.84
CA ALA A 248 -5.34 -7.96 13.97
C ALA A 248 -4.58 -9.18 14.51
N GLN A 249 -4.91 -9.59 15.73
CA GLN A 249 -4.31 -10.75 16.35
C GLN A 249 -5.39 -11.75 16.73
N LEU A 250 -5.18 -13.02 16.40
CA LEU A 250 -6.04 -14.09 16.86
C LEU A 250 -5.76 -14.37 18.33
N ILE A 251 -6.73 -14.15 19.23
CA ILE A 251 -6.56 -14.36 20.67
C ILE A 251 -6.94 -15.78 21.05
N GLN A 252 -8.05 -16.28 20.51
CA GLN A 252 -8.59 -17.57 20.85
C GLN A 252 -9.38 -18.10 19.67
N THR A 253 -9.27 -19.40 19.43
CA THR A 253 -10.06 -20.12 18.44
C THR A 253 -10.95 -21.09 19.19
N GLY A 254 -12.27 -20.98 19.04
CA GLY A 254 -13.19 -22.02 19.51
C GLY A 254 -13.17 -23.20 18.54
N GLU A 255 -13.44 -24.42 19.03
CA GLU A 255 -13.55 -25.61 18.18
C GLU A 255 -14.65 -25.46 17.12
N THR A 256 -15.79 -24.89 17.52
CA THR A 256 -16.90 -24.55 16.64
C THR A 256 -17.47 -23.17 16.96
N GLY A 257 -18.14 -22.56 15.99
CA GLY A 257 -18.82 -21.27 16.18
C GLY A 257 -17.93 -20.06 15.91
N TYR A 258 -17.30 -19.51 16.94
CA TYR A 258 -16.59 -18.21 16.88
C TYR A 258 -15.15 -18.27 17.41
N ALA A 259 -14.29 -17.48 16.78
CA ALA A 259 -12.95 -17.12 17.24
C ALA A 259 -12.94 -15.68 17.78
N GLN A 260 -12.08 -15.40 18.75
CA GLN A 260 -11.86 -14.07 19.29
C GLN A 260 -10.67 -13.40 18.61
N VAL A 261 -10.92 -12.26 17.99
CA VAL A 261 -9.92 -11.49 17.25
C VAL A 261 -9.76 -10.10 17.87
N ARG A 262 -8.52 -9.72 18.18
CA ARG A 262 -8.16 -8.34 18.58
C ARG A 262 -7.90 -7.51 17.34
N LEU A 263 -8.74 -6.51 17.10
CA LEU A 263 -8.58 -5.58 15.98
C LEU A 263 -7.55 -4.49 16.31
N SER A 264 -7.06 -3.79 15.29
CA SER A 264 -6.16 -2.63 15.45
C SER A 264 -6.75 -1.47 16.26
N SER A 265 -8.08 -1.45 16.47
CA SER A 265 -8.76 -0.51 17.36
C SER A 265 -8.58 -0.84 18.85
N GLY A 266 -8.05 -2.03 19.17
CA GLY A 266 -7.99 -2.59 20.52
C GLY A 266 -9.27 -3.31 20.97
N GLU A 267 -10.33 -3.33 20.14
CA GLU A 267 -11.55 -4.11 20.37
C GLU A 267 -11.28 -5.61 20.20
N VAL A 268 -11.81 -6.44 21.10
CA VAL A 268 -11.84 -7.90 20.93
C VAL A 268 -13.25 -8.30 20.52
N ARG A 269 -13.33 -8.98 19.38
CA ARG A 269 -14.58 -9.29 18.71
C ARG A 269 -14.65 -10.77 18.33
N LEU A 270 -15.85 -11.36 18.46
CA LEU A 270 -16.22 -12.66 17.93
C LEU A 270 -16.36 -12.60 16.40
N VAL A 271 -15.69 -13.54 15.73
CA VAL A 271 -15.71 -13.73 14.28
C VAL A 271 -15.94 -15.21 14.02
N PRO A 272 -16.79 -15.62 13.05
CA PRO A 272 -16.98 -17.04 12.76
C PRO A 272 -15.66 -17.74 12.47
N VAL A 273 -15.49 -18.96 12.99
CA VAL A 273 -14.24 -19.75 12.84
C VAL A 273 -13.92 -20.05 11.38
N ASP A 274 -14.93 -20.19 10.51
CA ASP A 274 -14.75 -20.43 9.07
C ASP A 274 -14.47 -19.15 8.27
N ALA A 275 -14.49 -17.96 8.90
CA ALA A 275 -14.24 -16.71 8.20
C ALA A 275 -12.80 -16.67 7.67
N CYS A 276 -12.61 -16.09 6.48
CA CYS A 276 -11.29 -15.96 5.88
C CYS A 276 -10.43 -14.95 6.65
N ALA A 277 -9.14 -15.25 6.76
CA ALA A 277 -8.11 -14.33 7.20
C ALA A 277 -6.84 -14.53 6.35
N THR A 278 -6.03 -13.48 6.21
CA THR A 278 -4.75 -13.53 5.52
C THR A 278 -3.62 -13.33 6.53
N ILE A 279 -2.59 -14.16 6.50
CA ILE A 279 -1.45 -14.08 7.42
C ILE A 279 -0.62 -12.83 7.15
N GLY A 280 -0.18 -12.16 8.21
CA GLY A 280 0.67 -10.98 8.19
C GLY A 280 -0.08 -9.67 8.42
N SER A 281 0.65 -8.56 8.44
CA SER A 281 0.11 -7.20 8.50
C SER A 281 -0.05 -6.60 7.10
N VAL A 282 -0.87 -5.56 6.94
CA VAL A 282 -1.05 -4.89 5.65
C VAL A 282 0.18 -4.05 5.29
N SER A 283 0.58 -4.07 4.02
CA SER A 283 1.67 -3.25 3.47
C SER A 283 1.54 -1.73 3.74
N ASN A 284 2.64 -1.01 3.50
CA ASN A 284 2.74 0.45 3.64
C ASN A 284 2.51 0.99 5.08
N PRO A 285 3.13 0.43 6.13
CA PRO A 285 2.91 0.89 7.52
C PRO A 285 3.27 2.38 7.72
N ASP A 286 4.27 2.85 7.00
CA ASP A 286 4.74 4.24 7.05
C ASP A 286 3.78 5.26 6.41
N HIS A 287 2.64 4.83 5.85
CA HIS A 287 1.66 5.74 5.25
C HIS A 287 1.17 6.82 6.20
N GLN A 288 1.02 6.51 7.49
CA GLN A 288 0.58 7.46 8.52
C GLN A 288 1.57 8.62 8.74
N HIS A 289 2.83 8.43 8.35
CA HIS A 289 3.90 9.42 8.50
C HIS A 289 4.11 10.26 7.23
N GLU A 290 3.32 10.05 6.17
CA GLU A 290 3.37 10.89 4.96
C GLU A 290 2.83 12.31 5.25
N MET A 291 3.55 13.33 4.76
CA MET A 291 3.14 14.72 4.85
C MET A 291 2.90 15.30 3.45
N MET A 292 1.71 15.88 3.26
CA MET A 292 1.27 16.39 1.96
C MET A 292 2.02 17.66 1.53
N GLY A 293 2.55 18.44 2.49
CA GLY A 293 3.35 19.66 2.27
C GLY A 293 2.58 20.90 1.81
N LYS A 294 1.54 20.75 0.96
CA LYS A 294 0.74 21.87 0.44
C LYS A 294 -0.74 21.53 0.29
N ALA A 295 -1.61 22.54 0.40
CA ALA A 295 -3.06 22.39 0.27
C ALA A 295 -3.48 21.79 -1.09
N GLY A 296 -2.81 22.19 -2.19
CA GLY A 296 -3.11 21.69 -3.53
C GLY A 296 -3.01 20.16 -3.67
N ARG A 297 -2.15 19.50 -2.89
CA ARG A 297 -2.06 18.02 -2.94
C ARG A 297 -3.31 17.35 -2.37
N LEU A 298 -3.94 17.92 -1.34
CA LEU A 298 -5.23 17.45 -0.84
C LEU A 298 -6.34 17.63 -1.88
N ARG A 299 -6.29 18.74 -2.65
CA ARG A 299 -7.23 18.97 -3.75
C ARG A 299 -7.12 17.88 -4.82
N TRP A 300 -5.91 17.48 -5.21
CA TRP A 300 -5.69 16.37 -6.14
C TRP A 300 -6.23 15.03 -5.62
N MET A 301 -6.24 14.84 -4.30
CA MET A 301 -6.85 13.69 -3.64
C MET A 301 -8.38 13.75 -3.58
N GLY A 302 -9.00 14.82 -4.08
CA GLY A 302 -10.45 15.02 -4.10
C GLY A 302 -11.02 15.44 -2.75
N ILE A 303 -10.18 16.06 -1.91
CA ILE A 303 -10.56 16.64 -0.62
C ILE A 303 -10.70 18.15 -0.82
N ARG A 304 -11.89 18.69 -0.55
CA ARG A 304 -12.18 20.13 -0.57
C ARG A 304 -11.90 20.73 0.82
N PRO A 305 -11.72 22.06 0.93
CA PRO A 305 -11.51 22.71 2.22
C PRO A 305 -12.66 22.46 3.20
N THR A 306 -12.32 22.40 4.49
CA THR A 306 -13.27 22.33 5.59
C THR A 306 -13.38 23.70 6.25
N VAL A 307 -14.58 24.28 6.26
CA VAL A 307 -14.85 25.52 6.99
C VAL A 307 -15.19 25.16 8.44
N ARG A 308 -14.57 25.86 9.39
CA ARG A 308 -14.81 25.67 10.83
C ARG A 308 -16.17 26.26 11.21
N GLY A 309 -16.90 25.62 12.12
CA GLY A 309 -18.20 26.13 12.59
C GLY A 309 -18.13 27.50 13.23
N THR A 310 -17.04 27.81 13.95
CA THR A 310 -16.79 29.13 14.56
C THR A 310 -16.53 30.25 13.56
N ALA A 311 -16.37 29.92 12.28
CA ALA A 311 -16.19 30.91 11.21
C ALA A 311 -17.49 31.15 10.40
N MET A 312 -18.60 30.57 10.84
CA MET A 312 -19.90 30.64 10.18
C MET A 312 -20.86 31.56 10.96
N ASN A 313 -22.04 31.83 10.38
CA ASN A 313 -23.12 32.53 11.08
C ASN A 313 -23.89 31.56 12.00
N SER A 314 -24.66 32.13 12.94
CA SER A 314 -25.47 31.37 13.90
C SER A 314 -26.51 30.45 13.23
N VAL A 315 -26.98 30.82 12.04
CA VAL A 315 -27.92 30.02 11.23
C VAL A 315 -27.28 28.77 10.62
N ASP A 316 -26.00 28.83 10.26
CA ASP A 316 -25.31 27.76 9.52
C ASP A 316 -24.71 26.68 10.43
N HIS A 317 -24.31 27.07 11.64
CA HIS A 317 -23.66 26.18 12.58
C HIS A 317 -23.99 26.58 14.03
N PRO A 318 -24.15 25.60 14.94
CA PRO A 318 -24.33 25.88 16.36
C PRO A 318 -23.23 26.76 16.98
N HIS A 319 -22.03 26.79 16.38
CA HIS A 319 -20.87 27.56 16.88
C HIS A 319 -20.68 28.89 16.18
N GLY A 320 -21.54 29.22 15.22
CA GLY A 320 -21.45 30.45 14.46
C GLY A 320 -22.01 31.65 15.21
N GLY A 321 -21.68 32.84 14.70
CA GLY A 321 -22.10 34.13 15.26
C GLY A 321 -21.21 34.62 16.42
N GLY A 322 -21.67 35.70 17.07
CA GLY A 322 -20.90 36.44 18.07
C GLY A 322 -19.96 37.48 17.46
N ARG A 323 -19.59 38.50 18.24
CA ARG A 323 -18.57 39.49 17.84
C ARG A 323 -17.17 38.90 18.08
N GLY A 324 -16.30 39.00 17.09
CA GLY A 324 -14.95 38.44 17.16
C GLY A 324 -14.91 36.90 17.17
N LYS A 325 -13.76 36.33 17.55
CA LYS A 325 -13.58 34.87 17.61
C LYS A 325 -14.08 34.33 18.95
N SER A 326 -15.31 33.81 18.97
CA SER A 326 -15.90 33.18 20.17
C SER A 326 -16.31 31.74 19.90
N LYS A 327 -16.41 30.95 20.98
CA LYS A 327 -17.03 29.61 20.96
C LYS A 327 -18.51 29.65 21.37
N GLY A 328 -19.01 30.83 21.74
CA GLY A 328 -20.41 31.06 22.11
C GLY A 328 -20.89 30.24 23.31
N ASN A 329 -19.97 29.84 24.21
CA ASN A 329 -20.23 28.97 25.37
C ASN A 329 -21.04 27.70 25.06
N LYS A 330 -20.77 27.07 23.91
CA LYS A 330 -21.44 25.84 23.47
C LYS A 330 -20.48 24.68 23.39
N ASP A 331 -20.96 23.49 23.78
CA ASP A 331 -20.20 22.26 23.61
C ASP A 331 -19.84 22.02 22.13
N PRO A 332 -18.69 21.39 21.84
CA PRO A 332 -18.34 21.00 20.49
C PRO A 332 -19.40 20.08 19.86
N ARG A 333 -20.09 20.56 18.82
CA ARG A 333 -21.15 19.86 18.09
C ARG A 333 -20.92 19.94 16.59
N SER A 334 -21.51 19.00 15.85
CA SER A 334 -21.59 19.01 14.39
C SER A 334 -22.60 20.09 13.92
N PRO A 335 -22.66 20.40 12.61
CA PRO A 335 -23.67 21.34 12.08
C PRO A 335 -25.11 20.92 12.39
N TRP A 336 -25.35 19.61 12.58
CA TRP A 336 -26.65 19.04 12.90
C TRP A 336 -26.83 18.75 14.40
N GLY A 337 -26.07 19.41 15.27
CA GLY A 337 -26.25 19.34 16.73
C GLY A 337 -25.65 18.10 17.42
N VAL A 338 -25.21 17.07 16.69
CA VAL A 338 -24.57 15.89 17.29
C VAL A 338 -23.25 16.26 17.99
N LEU A 339 -23.06 15.88 19.25
CA LEU A 339 -21.83 16.14 20.02
C LEU A 339 -20.59 15.56 19.32
N ALA A 340 -19.55 16.38 19.16
CA ALA A 340 -18.30 16.02 18.49
C ALA A 340 -17.26 15.39 19.44
N LYS A 341 -17.41 15.60 20.76
CA LYS A 341 -16.57 15.02 21.81
C LYS A 341 -17.43 14.22 22.79
N GLY A 342 -16.91 13.10 23.31
CA GLY A 342 -17.54 12.29 24.36
C GLY A 342 -18.72 11.38 23.95
N GLY A 343 -19.51 11.75 22.94
CA GLY A 343 -20.72 11.00 22.56
C GLY A 343 -20.48 9.68 21.80
N LYS A 344 -21.16 8.59 22.20
CA LYS A 344 -21.31 7.38 21.37
C LYS A 344 -22.37 7.65 20.29
N THR A 345 -22.02 7.52 19.01
CA THR A 345 -22.97 7.73 17.89
C THR A 345 -23.76 6.48 17.52
N ARG A 346 -23.26 5.29 17.88
CA ARG A 346 -23.95 4.03 17.65
C ARG A 346 -24.94 3.78 18.78
N LYS A 347 -26.23 3.67 18.43
CA LYS A 347 -27.34 3.49 19.37
C LYS A 347 -27.33 2.09 20.00
N THR A 348 -27.27 1.05 19.19
CA THR A 348 -27.31 -0.34 19.65
C THR A 348 -25.90 -0.92 19.76
N PRO A 349 -25.52 -1.57 20.89
CA PRO A 349 -24.21 -2.20 21.04
C PRO A 349 -24.02 -3.36 20.05
N ASN A 350 -22.78 -3.81 19.87
CA ASN A 350 -22.48 -4.90 18.92
C ASN A 350 -22.51 -6.20 19.72
N PRO A 351 -23.42 -7.13 19.40
CA PRO A 351 -23.51 -8.39 20.16
C PRO A 351 -22.24 -9.23 20.04
N PHE A 352 -21.46 -9.04 18.97
CA PHE A 352 -20.22 -9.79 18.74
C PHE A 352 -19.00 -9.22 19.48
N VAL A 353 -19.13 -8.19 20.32
CA VAL A 353 -17.98 -7.60 21.03
C VAL A 353 -17.82 -8.27 22.39
N VAL A 354 -16.66 -8.86 22.62
CA VAL A 354 -16.27 -9.45 23.91
C VAL A 354 -15.67 -8.37 24.81
N LYS A 355 -14.65 -7.67 24.30
CA LYS A 355 -13.98 -6.57 25.00
C LYS A 355 -14.12 -5.29 24.18
N PRO A 356 -14.77 -4.25 24.72
CA PRO A 356 -14.89 -2.98 23.99
C PRO A 356 -13.52 -2.35 23.78
N ARG A 357 -13.40 -1.54 22.72
CA ARG A 357 -12.17 -0.78 22.47
C ARG A 357 -11.80 0.11 23.67
N PRO A 358 -10.50 0.25 24.00
CA PRO A 358 -10.06 1.22 24.99
C PRO A 358 -10.46 2.63 24.53
N ARG A 359 -10.88 3.45 25.49
CA ARG A 359 -11.16 4.87 25.29
C ARG A 359 -10.14 5.67 26.07
N ARG A 360 -9.70 6.77 25.48
CA ARG A 360 -8.84 7.76 26.11
C ARG A 360 -9.67 8.98 26.47
#